data_AF-A0A849A5C3-F1
#
_entry.id   AF-A0A849A5C3-F1
#
_cell.length_a   1.000
_cell.length_b   1.000
_cell.length_c   1.000
_cell.angle_alpha   90.00
_cell.angle_beta   90.00
_cell.angle_gamma   90.00
#
_symmetry.space_group_name_H-M   'P 1'
#
loop_
_entity.id
_entity.type
_entity.pdbx_description
1 polymer ?
#
loop_
_entity_poly.entity_id
_entity_poly.type
_entity_poly.pdbx_seq_one_letter_code
_entity_poly.pdbx_strand_id
1 'polypeptide(L)'
;MSRSPGSGEHRPVNSDLDRSGVAIVGANTGRLRDPLARFLTPALLIMTLYCAAYAQVSTLEAHRNWATTAAFGYVAAALGWLISRRPAVPVAIAAFFAVLLPAGLLLQRGMAMPEVAVVQDAADRLLHTGSPYAARPESLDEVNPYLPVMALLGLPAALAGRTFWTDPRLFIATITVAAIACAWLLLRPAGGGTAIPGRGWWLPTVLALVSPLGAIALTLSGVDLPVVAAGVLGLALVATDRRPAGAVVLALGCAVKWTCWPIAAVAIAMAVARGGRRAGLRLAAATAGGAVALCLPALLARWSATPCCFRSGRPALLPPRAIPC
;
A
#
# COMPACT_ATOMS: atom_id res chain seq x y z
N MET A 1 -36.31 85.80 0.11
CA MET A 1 -36.09 86.79 -0.96
C MET A 1 -34.97 86.30 -1.86
N SER A 2 -35.30 86.12 -3.16
CA SER A 2 -34.49 85.94 -4.38
C SER A 2 -33.01 85.53 -4.29
N ARG A 3 -32.51 84.56 -5.05
CA ARG A 3 -32.48 84.55 -6.53
C ARG A 3 -32.29 83.14 -7.11
N SER A 4 -32.92 82.92 -8.26
CA SER A 4 -32.63 81.91 -9.29
C SER A 4 -31.64 82.51 -10.33
N PRO A 5 -31.35 81.89 -11.49
CA PRO A 5 -30.46 80.75 -11.76
C PRO A 5 -29.30 81.15 -12.71
N GLY A 6 -28.30 80.27 -12.87
CA GLY A 6 -27.21 80.43 -13.84
C GLY A 6 -27.00 79.14 -14.65
N SER A 7 -27.11 79.30 -15.97
CA SER A 7 -27.08 78.34 -17.06
C SER A 7 -25.68 77.81 -17.45
N GLY A 8 -25.67 76.64 -18.10
CA GLY A 8 -24.52 76.07 -18.84
C GLY A 8 -23.96 74.84 -18.13
N GLU A 9 -23.70 73.69 -18.74
CA GLU A 9 -23.31 73.44 -20.12
C GLU A 9 -23.40 71.92 -20.40
N HIS A 10 -23.79 71.56 -21.62
CA HIS A 10 -23.82 70.19 -22.14
C HIS A 10 -22.40 69.58 -22.17
N ARG A 11 -22.27 68.33 -21.69
CA ARG A 11 -21.30 67.38 -22.27
C ARG A 11 -21.94 66.01 -22.50
N PRO A 12 -21.64 65.36 -23.63
CA PRO A 12 -22.37 64.20 -24.13
C PRO A 12 -22.06 62.92 -23.37
N VAL A 13 -23.10 62.09 -23.28
CA VAL A 13 -23.09 60.68 -22.88
C VAL A 13 -22.10 59.93 -23.77
N ASN A 14 -21.00 59.45 -23.19
CA ASN A 14 -20.15 58.47 -23.84
C ASN A 14 -20.62 57.07 -23.41
N SER A 15 -21.27 56.42 -24.35
CA SER A 15 -21.47 54.98 -24.45
C SER A 15 -20.12 54.27 -24.38
N ASP A 16 -19.93 53.41 -23.38
CA ASP A 16 -19.14 52.17 -23.46
C ASP A 16 -19.07 51.57 -22.05
N LEU A 17 -20.17 50.93 -21.63
CA LEU A 17 -20.19 50.03 -20.49
C LEU A 17 -20.53 48.62 -20.99
N ASP A 18 -19.50 47.79 -20.89
CA ASP A 18 -19.57 46.37 -20.58
C ASP A 18 -19.82 45.36 -21.72
N ARG A 19 -18.86 45.33 -22.64
CA ARG A 19 -18.47 44.10 -23.35
C ARG A 19 -16.97 43.86 -23.16
N SER A 20 -16.54 43.38 -21.99
CA SER A 20 -15.33 42.53 -21.86
C SER A 20 -15.04 42.24 -20.38
N GLY A 21 -15.55 41.10 -19.90
CA GLY A 21 -15.30 40.66 -18.53
C GLY A 21 -15.39 39.15 -18.32
N VAL A 22 -15.28 38.33 -19.37
CA VAL A 22 -14.92 36.91 -19.18
C VAL A 22 -13.45 36.90 -18.81
N ALA A 23 -13.19 37.13 -17.52
CA ALA A 23 -11.92 36.79 -16.91
C ALA A 23 -11.75 35.28 -17.08
N ILE A 24 -11.06 34.88 -18.14
CA ILE A 24 -10.45 33.58 -18.24
C ILE A 24 -9.64 33.44 -16.95
N VAL A 25 -10.14 32.61 -16.04
CA VAL A 25 -9.37 32.06 -14.94
C VAL A 25 -8.31 31.17 -15.57
N GLY A 26 -7.31 31.81 -16.16
CA GLY A 26 -6.03 31.25 -16.55
C GLY A 26 -5.29 31.00 -15.26
N ALA A 27 -5.73 29.95 -14.56
CA ALA A 27 -5.01 29.41 -13.43
C ALA A 27 -3.54 29.27 -13.84
N ASN A 28 -2.68 29.66 -12.92
CA ASN A 28 -1.23 29.77 -12.99
C ASN A 28 -0.54 28.40 -13.29
N THR A 29 -0.85 27.78 -14.43
CA THR A 29 -0.39 26.42 -14.83
C THR A 29 0.96 26.45 -15.52
N GLY A 30 1.45 27.62 -15.94
CA GLY A 30 2.74 27.76 -16.64
C GLY A 30 3.93 27.55 -15.71
N ARG A 31 3.90 28.12 -14.49
CA ARG A 31 5.07 28.17 -13.60
C ARG A 31 5.37 26.86 -12.85
N LEU A 32 4.37 25.98 -12.68
CA LEU A 32 4.53 24.64 -12.08
C LEU A 32 4.92 23.55 -13.10
N ARG A 33 4.78 23.81 -14.41
CA ARG A 33 5.10 22.82 -15.46
C ARG A 33 6.60 22.61 -15.64
N ASP A 34 7.41 23.66 -15.51
CA ASP A 34 8.87 23.58 -15.69
C ASP A 34 9.62 22.74 -14.65
N PRO A 35 9.41 22.90 -13.33
CA PRO A 35 10.11 22.07 -12.35
C PRO A 35 9.69 20.61 -12.44
N LEU A 36 8.40 20.32 -12.63
CA LEU A 36 7.93 18.93 -12.73
C LEU A 36 8.48 18.23 -13.99
N ALA A 37 8.52 18.93 -15.13
CA ALA A 37 9.13 18.42 -16.36
C ALA A 37 10.62 18.10 -16.19
N ARG A 38 11.35 18.94 -15.45
CA ARG A 38 12.77 18.75 -15.15
C ARG A 38 13.02 17.49 -14.30
N PHE A 39 12.10 17.08 -13.44
CA PHE A 39 12.27 15.90 -12.59
C PHE A 39 11.68 14.62 -13.18
N LEU A 40 10.55 14.71 -13.90
CA LEU A 40 9.82 13.52 -14.34
C LEU A 40 10.56 12.74 -15.44
N THR A 41 11.14 13.44 -16.42
CA THR A 41 11.91 12.81 -17.49
C THR A 41 13.14 12.06 -16.95
N PRO A 42 14.05 12.67 -16.17
CA PRO A 42 15.18 11.93 -15.61
C PRO A 42 14.74 10.84 -14.64
N ALA A 43 13.67 11.03 -13.87
CA ALA A 43 13.12 9.97 -13.03
C ALA A 43 12.70 8.73 -13.85
N LEU A 44 11.93 8.91 -14.93
CA LEU A 44 11.50 7.80 -15.79
C LEU A 44 12.69 7.13 -16.49
N LEU A 45 13.72 7.88 -16.88
CA LEU A 45 14.96 7.32 -17.44
C LEU A 45 15.73 6.50 -16.41
N ILE A 46 15.89 7.01 -15.18
CA ILE A 46 16.52 6.27 -14.07
C ILE A 46 15.75 4.97 -13.78
N MET A 47 14.42 5.03 -13.72
CA MET A 47 13.57 3.85 -13.53
C MET A 47 13.74 2.83 -14.66
N THR A 48 13.83 3.31 -15.91
CA THR A 48 14.11 2.46 -17.08
C THR A 48 15.45 1.75 -16.94
N LEU A 49 16.52 2.51 -16.66
CA LEU A 49 17.88 1.96 -16.52
C LEU A 49 17.97 0.96 -15.37
N TYR A 50 17.33 1.28 -14.23
CA TYR A 50 17.24 0.37 -13.09
C TYR A 50 16.59 -0.96 -13.49
N CYS A 51 15.40 -0.92 -14.11
CA CYS A 51 14.70 -2.13 -14.51
C CYS A 51 15.45 -2.93 -15.58
N ALA A 52 16.05 -2.25 -16.56
CA ALA A 52 16.87 -2.91 -17.58
C ALA A 52 18.07 -3.63 -16.95
N ALA A 53 18.80 -2.97 -16.04
CA ALA A 53 19.91 -3.59 -15.32
C ALA A 53 19.42 -4.75 -14.43
N TYR A 54 18.31 -4.55 -13.71
CA TYR A 54 17.74 -5.58 -12.83
C TYR A 54 17.31 -6.84 -13.59
N ALA A 55 16.77 -6.68 -14.80
CA ALA A 55 16.40 -7.80 -15.67
C ALA A 55 17.62 -8.63 -16.15
N GLN A 56 18.81 -8.02 -16.22
CA GLN A 56 20.06 -8.70 -16.60
C GLN A 56 20.74 -9.38 -15.41
N VAL A 57 20.67 -8.77 -14.23
CA VAL A 57 21.39 -9.25 -13.03
C VAL A 57 20.58 -10.26 -12.22
N SER A 58 19.25 -10.16 -12.23
CA SER A 58 18.41 -11.05 -11.42
C SER A 58 18.46 -12.49 -11.92
N THR A 59 18.72 -13.44 -11.02
CA THR A 59 18.64 -14.88 -11.29
C THR A 59 17.22 -15.44 -11.22
N LEU A 60 16.30 -14.71 -10.60
CA LEU A 60 14.90 -15.12 -10.43
C LEU A 60 14.08 -14.78 -11.68
N GLU A 61 13.41 -15.78 -12.27
CA GLU A 61 12.65 -15.63 -13.51
C GLU A 61 11.50 -14.62 -13.37
N ALA A 62 10.75 -14.68 -12.28
CA ALA A 62 9.64 -13.76 -12.02
C ALA A 62 10.12 -12.29 -11.96
N HIS A 63 11.29 -12.03 -11.36
CA HIS A 63 11.92 -10.71 -11.34
C HIS A 63 12.34 -10.23 -12.72
N ARG A 64 12.94 -11.12 -13.53
CA ARG A 64 13.33 -10.78 -14.91
C ARG A 64 12.11 -10.47 -15.77
N ASN A 65 11.07 -11.30 -15.70
CA ASN A 65 9.82 -11.10 -16.43
C ASN A 65 9.16 -9.75 -16.05
N TRP A 66 9.05 -9.46 -14.74
CA TRP A 66 8.56 -8.18 -14.27
C TRP A 66 9.42 -7.01 -14.77
N ALA A 67 10.73 -7.06 -14.56
CA ALA A 67 11.62 -5.94 -14.87
C ALA A 67 11.70 -5.63 -16.37
N THR A 68 11.60 -6.66 -17.22
CA THR A 68 11.54 -6.48 -18.68
C THR A 68 10.29 -5.71 -19.07
N THR A 69 9.11 -6.11 -18.56
CA THR A 69 7.85 -5.37 -18.83
C THR A 69 7.86 -3.96 -18.27
N ALA A 70 8.41 -3.75 -17.07
CA ALA A 70 8.52 -2.45 -16.42
C ALA A 70 9.47 -1.51 -17.19
N ALA A 71 10.61 -2.01 -17.69
CA ALA A 71 11.55 -1.22 -18.48
C ALA A 71 10.89 -0.66 -19.76
N PHE A 72 10.16 -1.50 -20.51
CA PHE A 72 9.37 -1.04 -21.65
C PHE A 72 8.29 -0.03 -21.23
N GLY A 73 7.65 -0.26 -20.08
CA GLY A 73 6.68 0.64 -19.48
C GLY A 73 7.22 2.04 -19.18
N TYR A 74 8.40 2.14 -18.59
CA TYR A 74 9.00 3.44 -18.27
C TYR A 74 9.49 4.19 -19.52
N VAL A 75 9.96 3.48 -20.55
CA VAL A 75 10.23 4.10 -21.87
C VAL A 75 8.94 4.65 -22.48
N ALA A 76 7.88 3.83 -22.52
CA ALA A 76 6.58 4.25 -23.04
C ALA A 76 6.00 5.43 -22.24
N ALA A 77 6.18 5.43 -20.91
CA ALA A 77 5.77 6.54 -20.05
C ALA A 77 6.57 7.81 -20.38
N ALA A 78 7.89 7.72 -20.58
CA ALA A 78 8.71 8.85 -20.99
C ALA A 78 8.25 9.44 -22.34
N LEU A 79 7.96 8.60 -23.33
CA LEU A 79 7.41 9.03 -24.62
C LEU A 79 6.02 9.68 -24.45
N GLY A 80 5.13 9.06 -23.67
CA GLY A 80 3.81 9.59 -23.37
C GLY A 80 3.87 10.95 -22.66
N TRP A 81 4.86 11.16 -21.79
CA TRP A 81 5.15 12.46 -21.20
C TRP A 81 5.60 13.48 -22.25
N LEU A 82 6.56 13.13 -23.11
CA LEU A 82 7.11 14.04 -24.14
C LEU A 82 6.03 14.50 -25.13
N ILE A 83 5.12 13.59 -25.51
CA ILE A 83 4.03 13.85 -26.46
C ILE A 83 2.88 14.63 -25.80
N SER A 84 2.35 14.14 -24.67
CA SER A 84 1.12 14.69 -24.10
C SER A 84 1.34 15.89 -23.19
N ARG A 85 2.52 15.97 -22.54
CA ARG A 85 2.84 16.93 -21.46
C ARG A 85 1.80 16.95 -20.31
N ARG A 86 1.01 15.87 -20.18
CA ARG A 86 0.02 15.67 -19.11
C ARG A 86 0.55 14.61 -18.14
N PRO A 87 0.76 14.91 -16.84
CA PRO A 87 1.38 13.97 -15.91
C PRO A 87 0.57 12.69 -15.66
N ALA A 88 -0.75 12.74 -15.91
CA ALA A 88 -1.61 11.55 -15.80
C ALA A 88 -1.27 10.46 -16.85
N VAL A 89 -0.78 10.84 -18.03
CA VAL A 89 -0.45 9.91 -19.11
C VAL A 89 0.74 8.99 -18.76
N PRO A 90 1.94 9.51 -18.41
CA PRO A 90 3.06 8.66 -18.02
C PRO A 90 2.74 7.82 -16.78
N VAL A 91 1.97 8.35 -15.84
CA VAL A 91 1.52 7.62 -14.64
C VAL A 91 0.63 6.44 -15.01
N ALA A 92 -0.36 6.63 -15.89
CA ALA A 92 -1.24 5.55 -16.32
C ALA A 92 -0.47 4.47 -17.09
N ILE A 93 0.46 4.87 -17.97
CA ILE A 93 1.32 3.94 -18.71
C ILE A 93 2.20 3.15 -17.74
N ALA A 94 2.88 3.83 -16.80
CA ALA A 94 3.73 3.17 -15.81
C ALA A 94 2.92 2.23 -14.91
N ALA A 95 1.75 2.64 -14.43
CA ALA A 95 0.87 1.78 -13.64
C ALA A 95 0.46 0.52 -14.42
N PHE A 96 0.13 0.66 -15.71
CA PHE A 96 -0.24 -0.49 -16.53
C PHE A 96 0.95 -1.44 -16.75
N PHE A 97 2.08 -0.94 -17.25
CA PHE A 97 3.21 -1.79 -17.67
C PHE A 97 4.10 -2.26 -16.51
N ALA A 98 4.21 -1.51 -15.41
CA ALA A 98 5.04 -1.90 -14.27
C ALA A 98 4.23 -2.64 -13.19
N VAL A 99 2.89 -2.54 -13.19
CA VAL A 99 2.03 -3.18 -12.18
C VAL A 99 1.03 -4.14 -12.81
N LEU A 100 0.03 -3.63 -13.53
CA LEU A 100 -1.14 -4.44 -13.93
C LEU A 100 -0.78 -5.57 -14.91
N LEU A 101 -0.02 -5.26 -15.95
CA LEU A 101 0.38 -6.20 -16.99
C LEU A 101 1.28 -7.32 -16.42
N PRO A 102 2.40 -7.04 -15.73
CA PRO A 102 3.21 -8.10 -15.14
C PRO A 102 2.48 -8.88 -14.06
N ALA A 103 1.64 -8.25 -13.22
CA ALA A 103 0.84 -8.98 -12.25
C ALA A 103 -0.07 -10.02 -12.93
N GLY A 104 -0.79 -9.62 -13.99
CA GLY A 104 -1.62 -10.53 -14.77
C GLY A 104 -0.84 -11.68 -15.42
N LEU A 105 0.31 -11.37 -16.04
CA LEU A 105 1.17 -12.37 -16.68
C LEU A 105 1.76 -13.36 -15.67
N LEU A 106 2.19 -12.88 -14.49
CA LEU A 106 2.73 -13.71 -13.43
C LEU A 106 1.65 -14.62 -12.84
N LEU A 107 0.45 -14.10 -12.59
CA LEU A 107 -0.71 -14.88 -12.13
C LEU A 107 -1.09 -15.97 -13.15
N GLN A 108 -1.17 -15.63 -14.44
CA GLN A 108 -1.51 -16.58 -15.49
C GLN A 108 -0.48 -17.70 -15.65
N ARG A 109 0.81 -17.38 -15.49
CA ARG A 109 1.90 -18.36 -15.59
C ARG A 109 2.16 -19.11 -14.28
N GLY A 110 1.41 -18.85 -13.21
CA GLY A 110 1.65 -19.43 -11.89
C GLY A 110 2.99 -19.03 -11.28
N MET A 111 3.60 -17.93 -11.75
CA MET A 111 4.85 -17.43 -11.23
C MET A 111 4.60 -16.53 -10.03
N ALA A 112 5.21 -16.88 -8.91
CA ALA A 112 5.14 -16.11 -7.69
C ALA A 112 6.49 -16.13 -6.97
N MET A 113 6.68 -15.17 -6.08
CA MET A 113 7.79 -15.26 -5.13
C MET A 113 7.48 -16.29 -4.04
N PRO A 114 8.50 -16.87 -3.38
CA PRO A 114 8.32 -17.87 -2.33
C PRO A 114 7.36 -17.44 -1.22
N GLU A 115 7.28 -16.14 -0.91
CA GLU A 115 6.38 -15.59 0.10
C GLU A 115 4.90 -15.90 -0.16
N VAL A 116 4.49 -16.00 -1.43
CA VAL A 116 3.09 -16.35 -1.76
C VAL A 116 2.81 -17.80 -1.40
N ALA A 117 3.76 -18.70 -1.66
CA ALA A 117 3.65 -20.10 -1.27
C ALA A 117 3.63 -20.24 0.26
N VAL A 118 4.45 -19.47 0.99
CA VAL A 118 4.43 -19.44 2.46
C VAL A 118 3.03 -19.08 3.00
N VAL A 119 2.33 -18.12 2.38
CA VAL A 119 0.96 -17.76 2.79
C VAL A 119 -0.04 -18.88 2.51
N GLN A 120 0.08 -19.56 1.36
CA GLN A 120 -0.77 -20.69 1.00
C GLN A 120 -0.54 -21.90 1.94
N ASP A 121 0.73 -22.27 2.15
CA ASP A 121 1.11 -23.38 3.03
C ASP A 121 0.73 -23.09 4.49
N ALA A 122 0.84 -21.83 4.93
CA ALA A 122 0.37 -21.42 6.25
C ALA A 122 -1.15 -21.60 6.40
N ALA A 123 -1.92 -21.33 5.36
CA ALA A 123 -3.37 -21.54 5.36
C ALA A 123 -3.74 -23.04 5.41
N ASP A 124 -3.07 -23.86 4.59
CA ASP A 124 -3.25 -25.31 4.60
C ASP A 124 -2.95 -25.89 5.99
N ARG A 125 -1.81 -25.49 6.59
CA ARG A 125 -1.44 -25.92 7.96
C ARG A 125 -2.44 -25.43 9.00
N LEU A 126 -2.94 -24.20 8.88
CA LEU A 126 -3.95 -23.66 9.80
C LEU A 126 -5.22 -24.52 9.79
N LEU A 127 -5.70 -24.93 8.61
CA LEU A 127 -6.89 -25.78 8.49
C LEU A 127 -6.67 -27.20 9.01
N HIS A 128 -5.49 -27.78 8.77
CA HIS A 128 -5.22 -29.17 9.14
C HIS A 128 -4.72 -29.37 10.58
N THR A 129 -4.02 -28.38 11.13
CA THR A 129 -3.31 -28.52 12.43
C THR A 129 -3.74 -27.48 13.46
N GLY A 130 -4.55 -26.49 13.08
CA GLY A 130 -4.91 -25.36 13.94
C GLY A 130 -3.79 -24.32 14.12
N SER A 131 -2.65 -24.48 13.45
CA SER A 131 -1.51 -23.57 13.50
C SER A 131 -1.00 -23.25 12.08
N PRO A 132 -0.69 -21.99 11.76
CA PRO A 132 -0.12 -21.61 10.46
C PRO A 132 1.40 -21.87 10.36
N TYR A 133 1.99 -22.48 11.38
CA TYR A 133 3.43 -22.70 11.50
C TYR A 133 3.77 -24.19 11.38
N ALA A 134 4.85 -24.50 10.67
CA ALA A 134 5.46 -25.81 10.69
C ALA A 134 5.94 -26.16 12.11
N ALA A 135 5.70 -27.41 12.55
CA ALA A 135 6.14 -27.87 13.87
C ALA A 135 7.67 -27.97 13.96
N ARG A 136 8.31 -28.41 12.87
CA ARG A 136 9.76 -28.52 12.71
C ARG A 136 10.11 -28.16 11.25
N PRO A 137 10.42 -26.89 10.95
CA PRO A 137 10.84 -26.51 9.60
C PRO A 137 12.22 -27.11 9.30
N GLU A 138 12.36 -27.80 8.17
CA GLU A 138 13.62 -28.43 7.74
C GLU A 138 14.38 -27.58 6.71
N SER A 139 13.71 -26.61 6.08
CA SER A 139 14.28 -25.67 5.12
C SER A 139 13.82 -24.24 5.40
N LEU A 140 14.49 -23.26 4.78
CA LEU A 140 14.12 -21.85 4.89
C LEU A 140 12.75 -21.54 4.26
N ASP A 141 12.35 -22.30 3.24
CA ASP A 141 11.07 -22.10 2.54
C ASP A 141 9.87 -22.49 3.41
N GLU A 142 10.08 -23.32 4.43
CA GLU A 142 9.04 -23.72 5.40
C GLU A 142 8.90 -22.75 6.58
N VAL A 143 9.84 -21.81 6.73
CA VAL A 143 9.79 -20.80 7.79
C VAL A 143 8.76 -19.74 7.40
N ASN A 144 7.69 -19.65 8.18
CA ASN A 144 6.69 -18.59 8.04
C ASN A 144 7.10 -17.37 8.90
N PRO A 145 7.54 -16.25 8.28
CA PRO A 145 7.96 -15.05 9.02
C PRO A 145 6.79 -14.15 9.41
N TYR A 146 5.56 -14.50 9.03
CA TYR A 146 4.36 -13.71 9.25
C TYR A 146 3.65 -14.09 10.54
N LEU A 147 2.75 -13.21 10.98
CA LEU A 147 1.87 -13.48 12.11
C LEU A 147 0.57 -14.14 11.63
N PRO A 148 -0.17 -14.81 12.52
CA PRO A 148 -1.20 -15.78 12.14
C PRO A 148 -2.30 -15.25 11.21
N VAL A 149 -2.62 -13.95 11.28
CA VAL A 149 -3.68 -13.36 10.45
C VAL A 149 -3.30 -13.35 8.96
N MET A 150 -1.99 -13.35 8.63
CA MET A 150 -1.55 -13.46 7.23
C MET A 150 -2.06 -14.73 6.56
N ALA A 151 -2.14 -15.85 7.30
CA ALA A 151 -2.59 -17.13 6.75
C ALA A 151 -4.05 -17.08 6.26
N LEU A 152 -4.88 -16.15 6.77
CA LEU A 152 -6.26 -16.00 6.32
C LEU A 152 -6.36 -15.62 4.83
N LEU A 153 -5.33 -14.95 4.30
CA LEU A 153 -5.26 -14.55 2.90
C LEU A 153 -4.99 -15.74 1.97
N GLY A 154 -4.48 -16.86 2.51
CA GLY A 154 -4.28 -18.11 1.78
C GLY A 154 -5.47 -19.08 1.84
N LEU A 155 -6.48 -18.81 2.69
CA LEU A 155 -7.65 -19.69 2.84
C LEU A 155 -8.41 -19.97 1.53
N PRO A 156 -8.57 -19.00 0.60
CA PRO A 156 -9.22 -19.30 -0.68
C PRO A 156 -8.53 -20.43 -1.45
N ALA A 157 -7.18 -20.46 -1.45
CA ALA A 157 -6.41 -21.51 -2.10
C ALA A 157 -6.52 -22.85 -1.35
N ALA A 158 -6.53 -22.81 -0.02
CA ALA A 158 -6.65 -23.99 0.82
C ALA A 158 -8.02 -24.67 0.71
N LEU A 159 -9.09 -23.88 0.52
CA LEU A 159 -10.47 -24.37 0.47
C LEU A 159 -10.95 -24.77 -0.93
N ALA A 160 -10.54 -24.02 -1.96
CA ALA A 160 -11.02 -24.19 -3.34
C ALA A 160 -9.94 -24.67 -4.32
N GLY A 161 -8.75 -25.03 -3.81
CA GLY A 161 -7.59 -25.44 -4.59
C GLY A 161 -6.76 -24.26 -5.10
N ARG A 162 -5.48 -24.53 -5.44
CA ARG A 162 -4.52 -23.52 -5.92
C ARG A 162 -4.76 -23.21 -7.39
N THR A 163 -5.43 -22.09 -7.67
CA THR A 163 -5.73 -21.56 -9.00
C THR A 163 -5.41 -20.07 -9.02
N PHE A 164 -5.40 -19.45 -10.20
CA PHE A 164 -5.14 -18.01 -10.28
C PHE A 164 -6.22 -17.16 -9.57
N TRP A 165 -7.47 -17.63 -9.48
CA TRP A 165 -8.57 -16.94 -8.78
C TRP A 165 -8.48 -17.04 -7.25
N THR A 166 -7.78 -18.05 -6.76
CA THR A 166 -7.58 -18.30 -5.33
C THR A 166 -6.20 -17.84 -4.84
N ASP A 167 -5.40 -17.21 -5.71
CA ASP A 167 -4.09 -16.67 -5.40
C ASP A 167 -4.19 -15.56 -4.33
N PRO A 168 -3.42 -15.64 -3.22
CA PRO A 168 -3.45 -14.65 -2.15
C PRO A 168 -3.26 -13.21 -2.62
N ARG A 169 -2.49 -12.99 -3.69
CA ARG A 169 -2.19 -11.64 -4.24
C ARG A 169 -3.46 -10.92 -4.67
N LEU A 170 -4.47 -11.62 -5.19
CA LEU A 170 -5.74 -11.02 -5.57
C LEU A 170 -6.47 -10.45 -4.35
N PHE A 171 -6.60 -11.24 -3.29
CA PHE A 171 -7.27 -10.82 -2.05
C PHE A 171 -6.52 -9.69 -1.35
N ILE A 172 -5.18 -9.79 -1.32
CA ILE A 172 -4.31 -8.73 -0.83
C ILE A 172 -4.54 -7.43 -1.60
N ALA A 173 -4.55 -7.48 -2.92
CA ALA A 173 -4.77 -6.31 -3.77
C ALA A 173 -6.17 -5.70 -3.52
N THR A 174 -7.20 -6.54 -3.45
CA THR A 174 -8.58 -6.10 -3.18
C THR A 174 -8.70 -5.40 -1.82
N ILE A 175 -8.19 -6.02 -0.75
CA ILE A 175 -8.22 -5.43 0.61
C ILE A 175 -7.45 -4.12 0.64
N THR A 176 -6.30 -4.06 -0.02
CA THR A 176 -5.47 -2.86 -0.07
C THR A 176 -6.18 -1.71 -0.78
N VAL A 177 -6.76 -1.96 -1.96
CA VAL A 177 -7.53 -0.98 -2.71
C VAL A 177 -8.74 -0.50 -1.90
N ALA A 178 -9.48 -1.43 -1.28
CA ALA A 178 -10.62 -1.10 -0.44
C ALA A 178 -10.22 -0.22 0.76
N ALA A 179 -9.15 -0.59 1.48
CA ALA A 179 -8.67 0.17 2.63
C ALA A 179 -8.20 1.58 2.24
N ILE A 180 -7.46 1.71 1.13
CA ILE A 180 -7.03 3.02 0.61
C ILE A 180 -8.24 3.86 0.19
N ALA A 181 -9.22 3.25 -0.49
CA ALA A 181 -10.45 3.93 -0.89
C ALA A 181 -11.23 4.41 0.35
N CYS A 182 -11.39 3.56 1.37
CA CYS A 182 -12.02 3.94 2.63
C CYS A 182 -11.27 5.08 3.34
N ALA A 183 -9.94 4.99 3.44
CA ALA A 183 -9.12 6.04 4.03
C ALA A 183 -9.27 7.37 3.28
N TRP A 184 -9.28 7.31 1.95
CA TRP A 184 -9.52 8.48 1.10
C TRP A 184 -10.91 9.06 1.38
N LEU A 185 -11.97 8.25 1.36
CA LEU A 185 -13.34 8.69 1.64
C LEU A 185 -13.49 9.32 3.03
N LEU A 186 -12.82 8.78 4.05
CA LEU A 186 -12.81 9.33 5.42
C LEU A 186 -12.11 10.70 5.51
N LEU A 187 -11.09 10.92 4.70
CA LEU A 187 -10.28 12.14 4.72
C LEU A 187 -10.74 13.20 3.70
N ARG A 188 -11.76 12.90 2.89
CA ARG A 188 -12.32 13.86 1.93
C ARG A 188 -12.96 15.05 2.67
N PRO A 189 -12.68 16.30 2.28
CA PRO A 189 -13.36 17.47 2.81
C PRO A 189 -14.86 17.37 2.57
N ALA A 190 -15.65 17.60 3.62
CA ALA A 190 -17.12 17.50 3.58
C ALA A 190 -17.83 18.66 2.84
N GLY A 191 -17.08 19.57 2.22
CA GLY A 191 -17.62 20.64 1.39
C GLY A 191 -16.69 20.89 0.21
N GLY A 192 -17.25 21.25 -0.95
CA GLY A 192 -16.52 21.54 -2.20
C GLY A 192 -15.53 22.72 -2.15
N GLY A 193 -15.11 23.14 -0.96
CA GLY A 193 -14.02 24.07 -0.73
C GLY A 193 -12.68 23.37 -0.95
N THR A 194 -11.93 23.88 -1.92
CA THR A 194 -10.55 23.51 -2.20
C THR A 194 -9.64 23.86 -1.03
N ALA A 195 -9.60 23.03 0.00
CA ALA A 195 -8.69 23.18 1.13
C ALA A 195 -8.23 21.83 1.69
N ILE A 196 -7.90 20.88 0.81
CA ILE A 196 -6.66 20.13 1.06
C ILE A 196 -5.56 20.93 0.35
N PRO A 197 -4.40 21.21 0.97
CA PRO A 197 -3.21 21.70 0.28
C PRO A 197 -2.63 20.71 -0.78
N GLY A 198 -3.46 19.84 -1.37
CA GLY A 198 -3.09 18.48 -1.77
C GLY A 198 -3.11 18.18 -3.27
N ARG A 199 -3.36 19.15 -4.15
CA ARG A 199 -3.28 18.91 -5.61
C ARG A 199 -1.85 18.64 -6.10
N GLY A 200 -0.83 18.87 -5.26
CA GLY A 200 0.57 18.58 -5.56
C GLY A 200 1.12 17.26 -5.00
N TRP A 201 0.43 16.61 -4.04
CA TRP A 201 0.99 15.45 -3.31
C TRP A 201 0.62 14.11 -3.94
N TRP A 202 -0.54 14.05 -4.62
CA TRP A 202 -0.99 12.83 -5.29
C TRP A 202 0.01 12.33 -6.34
N LEU A 203 0.66 13.24 -7.07
CA LEU A 203 1.55 12.87 -8.15
C LEU A 203 2.86 12.24 -7.62
N PRO A 204 3.58 12.82 -6.64
CA PRO A 204 4.67 12.15 -5.95
C PRO A 204 4.26 10.80 -5.32
N THR A 205 3.08 10.73 -4.68
CA THR A 205 2.60 9.49 -4.07
C THR A 205 2.37 8.40 -5.11
N VAL A 206 1.69 8.72 -6.21
CA VAL A 206 1.45 7.74 -7.27
C VAL A 206 2.76 7.39 -7.97
N LEU A 207 3.66 8.35 -8.22
CA LEU A 207 4.99 8.07 -8.76
C LEU A 207 5.83 7.17 -7.86
N ALA A 208 5.72 7.29 -6.53
CA ALA A 208 6.36 6.37 -5.60
C ALA A 208 5.78 4.96 -5.71
N LEU A 209 4.45 4.83 -5.85
CA LEU A 209 3.79 3.53 -6.04
C LEU A 209 4.15 2.87 -7.37
N VAL A 210 4.22 3.65 -8.46
CA VAL A 210 4.60 3.14 -9.78
C VAL A 210 6.11 3.15 -10.00
N SER A 211 6.92 3.56 -9.03
CA SER A 211 8.38 3.45 -9.09
C SER A 211 8.79 1.97 -9.08
N PRO A 212 9.99 1.59 -9.54
CA PRO A 212 10.43 0.20 -9.55
C PRO A 212 10.28 -0.49 -8.19
N LEU A 213 10.60 0.21 -7.09
CA LEU A 213 10.48 -0.34 -5.73
C LEU A 213 9.03 -0.50 -5.26
N GLY A 214 8.13 0.39 -5.68
CA GLY A 214 6.70 0.26 -5.38
C GLY A 214 6.06 -0.82 -6.24
N ALA A 215 6.35 -0.81 -7.54
CA ALA A 215 5.79 -1.70 -8.53
C ALA A 215 6.22 -3.16 -8.31
N ILE A 216 7.48 -3.41 -7.94
CA ILE A 216 7.96 -4.77 -7.61
C ILE A 216 7.19 -5.33 -6.40
N ALA A 217 6.98 -4.52 -5.36
CA ALA A 217 6.22 -4.91 -4.18
C ALA A 217 4.74 -5.17 -4.48
N LEU A 218 4.15 -4.38 -5.39
CA LEU A 218 2.76 -4.51 -5.81
C LEU A 218 2.48 -5.72 -6.72
N THR A 219 3.50 -6.26 -7.39
CA THR A 219 3.32 -7.28 -8.44
C THR A 219 3.70 -8.69 -8.00
N LEU A 220 4.85 -8.83 -7.35
CA LEU A 220 5.48 -10.14 -7.18
C LEU A 220 4.99 -10.89 -5.94
N SER A 221 4.88 -10.20 -4.81
CA SER A 221 4.53 -10.80 -3.53
C SER A 221 3.29 -10.14 -2.91
N GLY A 222 3.26 -8.81 -2.83
CA GLY A 222 2.15 -8.06 -2.25
C GLY A 222 1.99 -8.24 -0.73
N VAL A 223 2.73 -9.13 -0.07
CA VAL A 223 2.58 -9.46 1.37
C VAL A 223 2.82 -8.28 2.32
N ASP A 224 3.44 -7.20 1.86
CA ASP A 224 3.59 -5.95 2.61
C ASP A 224 2.39 -5.00 2.48
N LEU A 225 1.58 -5.17 1.44
CA LEU A 225 0.44 -4.30 1.16
C LEU A 225 -0.64 -4.35 2.25
N PRO A 226 -0.96 -5.48 2.90
CA PRO A 226 -1.90 -5.48 4.02
C PRO A 226 -1.42 -4.60 5.19
N VAL A 227 -0.10 -4.50 5.42
CA VAL A 227 0.47 -3.63 6.45
C VAL A 227 0.28 -2.17 6.07
N VAL A 228 0.56 -1.82 4.81
CA VAL A 228 0.33 -0.48 4.28
C VAL A 228 -1.16 -0.11 4.36
N ALA A 229 -2.04 -1.02 3.95
CA ALA A 229 -3.49 -0.88 4.00
C ALA A 229 -3.99 -0.61 5.43
N ALA A 230 -3.58 -1.46 6.39
CA ALA A 230 -3.92 -1.31 7.79
C ALA A 230 -3.34 -0.02 8.39
N GLY A 231 -2.12 0.35 8.02
CA GLY A 231 -1.48 1.57 8.47
C GLY A 231 -2.20 2.83 8.00
N VAL A 232 -2.46 2.93 6.68
CA VAL A 232 -3.14 4.07 6.07
C VAL A 232 -4.56 4.22 6.61
N LEU A 233 -5.35 3.14 6.62
CA LEU A 233 -6.72 3.17 7.13
C LEU A 233 -6.77 3.39 8.65
N GLY A 234 -5.89 2.75 9.41
CA GLY A 234 -5.80 2.91 10.86
C GLY A 234 -5.47 4.34 11.26
N LEU A 235 -4.48 4.96 10.59
CA LEU A 235 -4.15 6.37 10.80
C LEU A 235 -5.31 7.30 10.41
N ALA A 236 -5.97 7.05 9.27
CA ALA A 236 -7.13 7.84 8.84
C ALA A 236 -8.29 7.76 9.86
N LEU A 237 -8.57 6.58 10.40
CA LEU A 237 -9.59 6.37 11.43
C LEU A 237 -9.23 7.11 12.74
N VAL A 238 -7.98 7.03 13.19
CA VAL A 238 -7.54 7.76 14.40
C VAL A 238 -7.55 9.28 14.16
N ALA A 239 -7.16 9.74 12.97
CA ALA A 239 -7.16 11.16 12.61
C ALA A 239 -8.58 11.76 12.54
N THR A 240 -9.58 10.93 12.22
CA THR A 240 -11.01 11.28 12.18
C THR A 240 -11.75 10.93 13.48
N ASP A 241 -11.02 10.70 14.57
CA ASP A 241 -11.51 10.39 15.92
C ASP A 241 -12.30 9.07 16.08
N ARG A 242 -12.24 8.19 15.07
CA ARG A 242 -12.83 6.83 15.09
C ARG A 242 -11.88 5.80 15.72
N ARG A 243 -11.38 6.12 16.92
CA ARG A 243 -10.30 5.36 17.60
C ARG A 243 -10.58 3.87 17.81
N PRO A 244 -11.80 3.43 18.18
CA PRO A 244 -12.08 1.99 18.33
C PRO A 244 -11.90 1.22 17.01
N ALA A 245 -12.41 1.75 15.90
CA ALA A 245 -12.21 1.16 14.58
C ALA A 245 -10.72 1.21 14.16
N GLY A 246 -10.04 2.32 14.45
CA GLY A 246 -8.60 2.44 14.23
C GLY A 246 -7.79 1.38 15.00
N ALA A 247 -8.16 1.09 16.25
CA ALA A 247 -7.54 0.05 17.07
C ALA A 247 -7.68 -1.35 16.44
N VAL A 248 -8.88 -1.68 15.95
CA VAL A 248 -9.15 -2.97 15.28
C VAL A 248 -8.30 -3.12 14.02
N VAL A 249 -8.27 -2.09 13.17
CA VAL A 249 -7.47 -2.13 11.93
C VAL A 249 -5.97 -2.23 12.23
N LEU A 250 -5.47 -1.47 13.21
CA LEU A 250 -4.06 -1.56 13.61
C LEU A 250 -3.72 -2.91 14.26
N ALA A 251 -4.63 -3.49 15.04
CA ALA A 251 -4.47 -4.82 15.63
C ALA A 251 -4.36 -5.89 14.55
N LEU A 252 -5.22 -5.84 13.53
CA LEU A 252 -5.13 -6.72 12.36
C LEU A 252 -3.80 -6.55 11.64
N GLY A 253 -3.35 -5.32 11.38
CA GLY A 253 -2.05 -5.07 10.75
C GLY A 253 -0.88 -5.62 11.57
N CYS A 254 -0.88 -5.38 12.89
CA CYS A 254 0.12 -5.90 13.82
C CYS A 254 0.09 -7.42 13.96
N ALA A 255 -1.04 -8.07 13.69
CA ALA A 255 -1.20 -9.54 13.68
C ALA A 255 -1.02 -10.17 12.29
N VAL A 256 -0.82 -9.36 11.24
CA VAL A 256 -0.37 -9.79 9.92
C VAL A 256 1.15 -9.79 9.83
N LYS A 257 1.77 -8.66 10.19
CA LYS A 257 3.23 -8.51 10.16
C LYS A 257 3.68 -7.55 11.25
N TRP A 258 4.72 -7.93 11.97
CA TRP A 258 5.26 -7.14 13.08
C TRP A 258 5.76 -5.74 12.65
N THR A 259 6.06 -5.54 11.36
CA THR A 259 6.43 -4.23 10.81
C THR A 259 5.30 -3.18 10.88
N CYS A 260 4.08 -3.57 11.28
CA CYS A 260 2.99 -2.62 11.54
C CYS A 260 3.11 -1.92 12.92
N TRP A 261 3.86 -2.47 13.88
CA TRP A 261 3.99 -1.90 15.24
C TRP A 261 4.51 -0.46 15.27
N PRO A 262 5.50 -0.04 14.46
CA PRO A 262 5.91 1.35 14.35
C PRO A 262 4.76 2.28 13.91
N ILE A 263 3.89 1.83 13.00
CA ILE A 263 2.73 2.61 12.56
C ILE A 263 1.71 2.75 13.68
N ALA A 264 1.48 1.69 14.45
CA ALA A 264 0.63 1.74 15.64
C ALA A 264 1.19 2.74 16.68
N ALA A 265 2.51 2.78 16.88
CA ALA A 265 3.14 3.76 17.77
C ALA A 265 2.89 5.20 17.32
N VAL A 266 2.97 5.50 16.02
CA VAL A 266 2.63 6.81 15.45
C VAL A 266 1.15 7.14 15.70
N ALA A 267 0.24 6.19 15.48
CA ALA A 267 -1.18 6.38 15.74
C ALA A 267 -1.48 6.65 17.23
N ILE A 268 -0.77 5.98 18.14
CA ILE A 268 -0.86 6.21 19.59
C ILE A 268 -0.34 7.60 19.94
N ALA A 269 0.82 8.01 19.42
CA ALA A 269 1.36 9.35 19.62
C ALA A 269 0.38 10.43 19.13
N MET A 270 -0.24 10.21 17.97
CA MET A 270 -1.29 11.09 17.44
C MET A 270 -2.52 11.16 18.36
N ALA A 271 -2.96 10.02 18.90
CA ALA A 271 -4.06 9.98 19.86
C ALA A 271 -3.72 10.68 21.19
N VAL A 272 -2.47 10.57 21.67
CA VAL A 272 -1.98 11.32 22.85
C VAL A 272 -1.98 12.82 22.57
N ALA A 273 -1.45 13.25 21.43
CA ALA A 273 -1.34 14.66 21.07
C ALA A 273 -2.73 15.33 20.93
N ARG A 274 -3.75 14.60 20.47
CA ARG A 274 -5.08 15.14 20.20
C ARG A 274 -6.10 14.93 21.32
N GLY A 275 -5.97 13.84 22.08
CA GLY A 275 -6.94 13.42 23.09
C GLY A 275 -6.35 13.16 24.47
N GLY A 276 -5.07 13.48 24.68
CA GLY A 276 -4.35 13.28 25.93
C GLY A 276 -3.93 11.83 26.18
N ARG A 277 -3.16 11.63 27.26
CA ARG A 277 -2.54 10.33 27.61
C ARG A 277 -3.55 9.19 27.73
N ARG A 278 -4.75 9.44 28.27
CA ARG A 278 -5.80 8.41 28.41
C ARG A 278 -6.29 7.89 27.06
N ALA A 279 -6.42 8.75 26.05
CA ALA A 279 -6.80 8.34 24.70
C ALA A 279 -5.74 7.44 24.06
N GLY A 280 -4.47 7.84 24.18
CA GLY A 280 -3.34 7.02 23.71
C GLY A 280 -3.26 5.66 24.39
N LEU A 281 -3.42 5.61 25.72
CA LEU A 281 -3.40 4.34 26.47
C LEU A 281 -4.55 3.41 26.08
N ARG A 282 -5.76 3.93 25.87
CA ARG A 282 -6.90 3.13 25.39
C ARG A 282 -6.64 2.55 24.00
N LEU A 283 -6.11 3.37 23.08
CA LEU A 283 -5.75 2.90 21.74
C LEU A 283 -4.66 1.83 21.81
N ALA A 284 -3.61 2.07 22.60
CA ALA A 284 -2.50 1.13 22.78
C ALA A 284 -2.98 -0.21 23.35
N ALA A 285 -3.78 -0.17 24.42
CA ALA A 285 -4.33 -1.38 25.04
C ALA A 285 -5.26 -2.15 24.10
N ALA A 286 -6.12 -1.45 23.35
CA ALA A 286 -7.03 -2.08 22.39
C ALA A 286 -6.27 -2.70 21.21
N THR A 287 -5.29 -1.99 20.64
CA THR A 287 -4.46 -2.50 19.54
C THR A 287 -3.63 -3.70 19.99
N ALA A 288 -2.94 -3.60 21.12
CA ALA A 288 -2.08 -4.68 21.62
C ALA A 288 -2.91 -5.88 22.08
N GLY A 289 -3.99 -5.65 22.83
CA GLY A 289 -4.92 -6.69 23.25
C GLY A 289 -5.57 -7.40 22.06
N GLY A 290 -5.99 -6.66 21.03
CA GLY A 290 -6.53 -7.21 19.79
C GLY A 290 -5.50 -8.05 19.03
N ALA A 291 -4.27 -7.57 18.88
CA ALA A 291 -3.21 -8.32 18.20
C ALA A 291 -2.86 -9.61 18.97
N VAL A 292 -2.77 -9.55 20.30
CA VAL A 292 -2.57 -10.74 21.15
C VAL A 292 -3.72 -11.71 20.99
N ALA A 293 -4.97 -11.25 21.05
CA ALA A 293 -6.15 -12.10 20.89
C ALA A 293 -6.18 -12.81 19.52
N LEU A 294 -5.79 -12.11 18.44
CA LEU A 294 -5.70 -12.67 17.09
C LEU A 294 -4.57 -13.72 16.96
N CYS A 295 -3.45 -13.52 17.66
CA CYS A 295 -2.33 -14.45 17.63
C CYS A 295 -2.51 -15.65 18.59
N LEU A 296 -3.32 -15.49 19.63
CA LEU A 296 -3.44 -16.45 20.73
C LEU A 296 -3.83 -17.87 20.28
N PRO A 297 -4.81 -18.09 19.39
CA PRO A 297 -5.20 -19.45 18.98
C PRO A 297 -4.03 -20.24 18.39
N ALA A 298 -3.25 -19.62 17.49
CA ALA A 298 -2.09 -20.25 16.87
C ALA A 298 -0.97 -20.56 17.88
N LEU A 299 -0.77 -19.66 18.85
CA LEU A 299 0.20 -19.86 19.93
C LEU A 299 -0.20 -21.03 20.85
N LEU A 300 -1.49 -21.14 21.17
CA LEU A 300 -2.03 -22.23 22.01
C LEU A 300 -1.99 -23.58 21.29
N ALA A 301 -2.36 -23.62 20.01
CA ALA A 301 -2.28 -24.85 19.19
C ALA A 301 -0.86 -25.41 19.17
N ARG A 302 0.15 -24.55 18.97
CA ARG A 302 1.57 -24.95 19.02
C ARG A 302 1.99 -25.46 20.41
N TRP A 303 1.52 -24.83 21.47
CA TRP A 303 1.83 -25.25 22.84
C TRP A 303 1.29 -26.66 23.13
N SER A 304 0.05 -26.95 22.71
CA SER A 304 -0.57 -28.28 22.85
C SER A 304 0.10 -29.38 22.02
N ALA A 305 0.70 -29.02 20.89
CA ALA A 305 1.40 -29.94 20.00
C ALA A 305 2.86 -30.23 20.43
N THR A 306 3.38 -29.53 21.45
CA THR A 306 4.72 -29.82 21.98
C THR A 306 4.58 -31.05 22.89
N PRO A 307 5.17 -32.22 22.55
CA PRO A 307 5.05 -33.39 23.41
C PRO A 307 5.58 -33.07 24.80
N CYS A 308 4.95 -33.60 25.83
CA CYS A 308 5.37 -33.54 27.23
C CYS A 308 6.79 -34.06 27.53
N CYS A 309 7.65 -34.26 26.53
CA CYS A 309 9.04 -34.69 26.67
C CYS A 309 9.93 -33.76 27.48
N PHE A 310 9.54 -32.49 27.72
CA PHE A 310 10.30 -31.64 28.65
C PHE A 310 9.99 -31.93 30.14
N ARG A 311 8.97 -32.75 30.44
CA ARG A 311 8.60 -33.13 31.82
C ARG A 311 9.26 -34.43 32.32
N SER A 312 9.96 -35.16 31.47
CA SER A 312 10.85 -36.24 31.93
C SER A 312 12.29 -35.85 31.63
N GLY A 313 13.05 -35.46 32.66
CA GLY A 313 14.48 -35.15 32.57
C GLY A 313 15.34 -36.38 32.23
N ARG A 314 15.11 -36.99 31.07
CA ARG A 314 15.95 -38.03 30.50
C ARG A 314 16.64 -37.46 29.26
N PRO A 315 17.98 -37.38 29.23
CA PRO A 315 18.70 -37.00 28.02
C PRO A 315 18.41 -38.07 26.96
N ALA A 316 17.85 -37.66 25.83
CA ALA A 316 17.72 -38.52 24.67
C ALA A 316 19.13 -38.82 24.15
N LEU A 317 19.62 -40.03 24.43
CA LEU A 317 20.79 -40.60 23.77
C LEU A 317 20.49 -40.67 22.27
N LEU A 318 21.22 -39.86 21.49
CA LEU A 318 21.25 -39.95 20.03
C LEU A 318 21.84 -41.32 19.64
N PRO A 319 21.19 -42.11 18.76
CA PRO A 319 21.88 -43.19 18.08
C PRO A 319 22.83 -42.59 17.01
N PRO A 320 24.08 -43.08 16.91
CA PRO A 320 24.99 -42.64 15.86
C PRO A 320 24.48 -43.19 14.52
N ARG A 321 24.18 -42.33 13.56
CA ARG A 321 24.02 -42.76 12.16
C ARG A 321 25.03 -42.06 11.26
N ALA A 322 25.80 -42.94 10.64
CA ALA A 322 26.87 -42.75 9.69
C ALA A 322 26.54 -41.76 8.56
N ILE A 323 27.53 -40.95 8.23
CA ILE A 323 27.65 -40.20 6.98
C ILE A 323 28.14 -41.21 5.92
N PRO A 324 27.42 -41.44 4.80
CA PRO A 324 28.01 -42.07 3.63
C PRO A 324 28.74 -41.00 2.79
N CYS A 325 29.92 -41.38 2.29
CA CYS A 325 30.73 -40.65 1.31
C CYS A 325 30.02 -40.44 -0.03
#